data_AF-A0A7W8XJ65-F1
#
_entry.id   AF-A0A7W8XJ65-F1
#
_cell.length_a   1.000
_cell.length_b   1.000
_cell.length_c   1.000
_cell.angle_alpha   90.00
_cell.angle_beta   90.00
_cell.angle_gamma   90.00
#
_symmetry.space_group_name_H-M   'P 1'
#
loop_
_entity.id
_entity.type
_entity.pdbx_description
1 polymer ?
#
loop_
_entity_poly.entity_id
_entity_poly.type
_entity_poly.pdbx_seq_one_letter_code
_entity_poly.pdbx_strand_id
1 'polypeptide(L)'
;MISAARNLRWQEYPELLGPLAKYASPECWDAIANPDVNTDAAMVVLHSMITRLEMMTTEPYRIEHDQSKNLLTYHPLIRRFIDHDRDIEFRPTEISTMKFPLKLREVTQVDSKASPAVQIADVMIGAALEMASNKSGLNAGGLNPDDVEQLYRVGQMTNMLPSLDFEEQKRFRKGTQSSEMIDYLAANIVDPNPSDV
;
A
#
# COMPACT_ATOMS: atom_id res chain seq x y z
N MET A 1 4.63 -23.39 -8.95
CA MET A 1 3.51 -22.48 -8.63
C MET A 1 2.15 -23.17 -8.70
N ILE A 2 1.74 -23.76 -9.82
CA ILE A 2 0.45 -24.51 -9.93
C ILE A 2 0.32 -25.59 -8.83
N SER A 3 1.37 -26.42 -8.65
CA SER A 3 1.37 -27.43 -7.59
C SER A 3 1.29 -26.84 -6.19
N ALA A 4 1.90 -25.66 -5.97
CA ALA A 4 1.81 -24.95 -4.69
C ALA A 4 0.38 -24.42 -4.46
N ALA A 5 -0.24 -23.80 -5.47
CA ALA A 5 -1.63 -23.33 -5.39
C ALA A 5 -2.61 -24.48 -5.11
N ARG A 6 -2.38 -25.67 -5.71
CA ARG A 6 -3.18 -26.88 -5.46
C ARG A 6 -3.04 -27.44 -4.04
N ASN A 7 -1.91 -27.19 -3.38
CA ASN A 7 -1.68 -27.62 -2.00
C ASN A 7 -2.24 -26.64 -0.95
N LEU A 8 -2.69 -25.45 -1.37
CA LEU A 8 -3.41 -24.52 -0.51
C LEU A 8 -4.90 -24.90 -0.45
N ARG A 9 -5.62 -24.31 0.51
CA ARG A 9 -7.09 -24.40 0.60
C ARG A 9 -7.76 -23.54 -0.48
N TRP A 10 -7.41 -23.75 -1.75
CA TRP A 10 -7.85 -22.91 -2.87
C TRP A 10 -9.36 -22.99 -3.10
N GLN A 11 -10.01 -24.07 -2.66
CA GLN A 11 -11.45 -24.23 -2.73
C GLN A 11 -12.20 -23.27 -1.81
N GLU A 12 -11.55 -22.76 -0.75
CA GLU A 12 -12.08 -21.69 0.10
C GLU A 12 -12.01 -20.32 -0.59
N TYR A 13 -11.12 -20.17 -1.58
CA TYR A 13 -10.87 -18.92 -2.31
C TYR A 13 -10.79 -19.15 -3.82
N PRO A 14 -11.86 -19.70 -4.44
CA PRO A 14 -11.81 -20.17 -5.82
C PRO A 14 -11.60 -19.04 -6.82
N GLU A 15 -11.98 -17.80 -6.51
CA GLU A 15 -11.77 -16.63 -7.36
C GLU A 15 -10.30 -16.19 -7.37
N LEU A 16 -9.59 -16.33 -6.24
CA LEU A 16 -8.20 -15.90 -6.10
C LEU A 16 -7.22 -16.97 -6.58
N LEU A 17 -7.43 -18.21 -6.17
CA LEU A 17 -6.49 -19.31 -6.40
C LEU A 17 -6.99 -20.30 -7.46
N GLY A 18 -8.29 -20.33 -7.79
CA GLY A 18 -8.85 -21.25 -8.78
C GLY A 18 -8.30 -21.11 -10.20
N PRO A 19 -8.00 -19.89 -10.73
CA PRO A 19 -7.34 -19.76 -12.02
C PRO A 19 -6.03 -20.56 -12.11
N LEU A 20 -5.24 -20.56 -11.04
CA LEU A 20 -3.99 -21.32 -10.95
C LEU A 20 -4.21 -22.79 -10.58
N ALA A 21 -5.02 -23.07 -9.56
CA ALA A 21 -5.15 -24.39 -8.96
C ALA A 21 -6.06 -25.33 -9.76
N LYS A 22 -7.22 -24.83 -10.21
CA LYS A 22 -8.24 -25.59 -10.94
C LYS A 22 -8.01 -25.57 -12.43
N TYR A 23 -7.84 -24.38 -13.00
CA TYR A 23 -7.81 -24.20 -14.46
C TYR A 23 -6.41 -24.22 -15.04
N ALA A 24 -5.37 -24.00 -14.22
CA ALA A 24 -4.00 -23.83 -14.69
C ALA A 24 -3.92 -22.84 -15.87
N SER A 25 -4.66 -21.73 -15.76
CA SER A 25 -4.82 -20.73 -16.83
C SER A 25 -3.45 -20.23 -17.29
N PRO A 26 -3.12 -20.41 -18.59
CA PRO A 26 -1.88 -19.88 -19.17
C PRO A 26 -1.79 -18.37 -19.02
N GLU A 27 -2.91 -17.65 -19.15
CA GLU A 27 -2.94 -16.19 -19.05
C GLU A 27 -2.55 -15.70 -17.66
N CYS A 28 -3.04 -16.37 -16.60
CA CYS A 28 -2.61 -16.08 -15.23
C CYS A 28 -1.13 -16.42 -15.01
N TRP A 29 -0.64 -17.50 -15.63
CA TRP A 29 0.77 -17.86 -15.57
C TRP A 29 1.65 -16.80 -16.25
N ASP A 30 1.31 -16.42 -17.47
CA ASP A 30 2.06 -15.44 -18.26
C ASP A 30 2.11 -14.08 -17.57
N ALA A 31 1.01 -13.66 -16.93
CA ALA A 31 0.97 -12.42 -16.16
C ALA A 31 1.91 -12.43 -14.93
N ILE A 32 2.00 -13.56 -14.22
CA ILE A 32 2.84 -13.68 -13.01
C ILE A 32 4.31 -13.95 -13.36
N ALA A 33 4.55 -14.73 -14.42
CA ALA A 33 5.88 -15.11 -14.87
C ALA A 33 6.56 -14.03 -15.74
N ASN A 34 5.86 -12.93 -16.04
CA ASN A 34 6.41 -11.82 -16.81
C ASN A 34 7.58 -11.17 -16.04
N PRO A 35 8.82 -11.22 -16.59
CA PRO A 35 9.99 -10.64 -15.93
C PRO A 35 9.93 -9.11 -15.81
N ASP A 36 9.10 -8.45 -16.61
CA ASP A 36 8.87 -7.00 -16.55
C ASP A 36 7.88 -6.61 -15.44
N VAL A 37 7.25 -7.59 -14.77
CA VAL A 37 6.32 -7.36 -13.65
C VAL A 37 7.03 -7.69 -12.35
N ASN A 38 7.03 -6.74 -11.40
CA ASN A 38 7.49 -6.98 -10.04
C ASN A 38 6.29 -7.13 -9.09
N THR A 39 6.50 -7.85 -7.99
CA THR A 39 5.54 -7.93 -6.88
C THR A 39 5.95 -7.05 -5.69
N ASP A 40 6.79 -6.04 -5.92
CA ASP A 40 7.17 -5.08 -4.91
C ASP A 40 5.95 -4.22 -4.55
N ALA A 41 5.46 -4.44 -3.33
CA ALA A 41 4.33 -3.71 -2.80
C ALA A 41 4.71 -2.30 -2.32
N ALA A 42 6.00 -1.93 -2.28
CA ALA A 42 6.45 -0.65 -1.73
C ALA A 42 5.79 0.54 -2.41
N MET A 43 5.61 0.50 -3.74
CA MET A 43 4.90 1.57 -4.46
C MET A 43 3.41 1.63 -4.11
N VAL A 44 2.77 0.49 -3.97
CA VAL A 44 1.34 0.41 -3.59
C VAL A 44 1.16 0.95 -2.17
N VAL A 45 2.06 0.60 -1.25
CA VAL A 45 2.07 1.08 0.13
C VAL A 45 2.33 2.59 0.18
N LEU A 46 3.35 3.07 -0.54
CA LEU A 46 3.65 4.50 -0.63
C LEU A 46 2.45 5.29 -1.15
N HIS A 47 1.84 4.80 -2.23
CA HIS A 47 0.67 5.44 -2.82
C HIS A 47 -0.53 5.45 -1.87
N SER A 48 -0.78 4.34 -1.16
CA SER A 48 -1.87 4.28 -0.17
C SER A 48 -1.64 5.25 0.98
N MET A 49 -0.38 5.40 1.44
CA MET A 49 -0.01 6.39 2.46
C MET A 49 -0.23 7.83 1.97
N ILE A 50 0.24 8.17 0.78
CA ILE A 50 0.08 9.51 0.20
C ILE A 50 -1.40 9.84 0.06
N THR A 51 -2.18 8.99 -0.62
CA THR A 51 -3.61 9.23 -0.83
C THR A 51 -4.39 9.35 0.48
N ARG A 52 -4.01 8.57 1.50
CA ARG A 52 -4.63 8.66 2.82
C ARG A 52 -4.30 9.98 3.53
N LEU A 53 -3.03 10.39 3.53
CA LEU A 53 -2.60 11.65 4.15
C LEU A 53 -3.18 12.88 3.44
N GLU A 54 -3.29 12.84 2.11
CA GLU A 54 -3.95 13.87 1.32
C GLU A 54 -5.41 14.08 1.72
N MET A 55 -6.13 13.02 2.11
CA MET A 55 -7.50 13.17 2.62
C MET A 55 -7.57 13.64 4.07
N MET A 56 -6.60 13.25 4.91
CA MET A 56 -6.60 13.56 6.34
C MET A 56 -6.09 14.97 6.65
N THR A 57 -5.35 15.58 5.73
CA THR A 57 -4.75 16.91 5.91
C THR A 57 -5.49 17.95 5.07
N THR A 58 -5.72 19.13 5.62
CA THR A 58 -6.23 20.28 4.86
C THR A 58 -5.10 21.16 4.35
N GLU A 59 -4.02 21.25 5.13
CA GLU A 59 -2.87 22.10 4.87
C GLU A 59 -1.72 21.34 4.17
N PRO A 60 -0.82 22.05 3.48
CA PRO A 60 0.42 21.47 2.99
C PRO A 60 1.22 20.80 4.12
N TYR A 61 1.80 19.64 3.82
CA TYR A 61 2.52 18.85 4.81
C TYR A 61 3.86 18.33 4.29
N ARG A 62 4.70 17.89 5.24
CA ARG A 62 5.99 17.25 5.00
C ARG A 62 6.04 15.93 5.77
N ILE A 63 6.81 14.98 5.26
CA ILE A 63 7.04 13.71 5.92
C ILE A 63 8.52 13.61 6.28
N GLU A 64 8.80 13.39 7.55
CA GLU A 64 10.09 12.89 8.01
C GLU A 64 9.95 11.38 8.23
N HIS A 65 10.89 10.61 7.71
CA HIS A 65 10.93 9.15 7.86
C HIS A 65 12.31 8.73 8.38
N ASP A 66 12.40 7.60 9.08
CA ASP A 66 13.71 7.01 9.41
C ASP A 66 14.47 6.62 8.13
N GLN A 67 15.75 6.31 8.27
CA GLN A 67 16.55 5.86 7.14
C GLN A 67 16.01 4.54 6.55
N SER A 68 15.67 4.56 5.25
CA SER A 68 15.08 3.42 4.55
C SER A 68 15.62 3.31 3.13
N LYS A 69 16.17 2.14 2.81
CA LYS A 69 16.65 1.83 1.45
C LYS A 69 15.52 1.91 0.43
N ASN A 70 14.32 1.41 0.77
CA ASN A 70 13.16 1.48 -0.13
C ASN A 70 12.78 2.93 -0.39
N LEU A 71 12.77 3.78 0.64
CA LEU A 71 12.43 5.18 0.46
C LEU A 71 13.49 5.94 -0.37
N LEU A 72 14.77 5.55 -0.29
CA LEU A 72 15.80 6.05 -1.19
C LEU A 72 15.54 5.62 -2.63
N THR A 73 15.24 4.34 -2.87
CA THR A 73 14.92 3.80 -4.20
C THR A 73 13.75 4.54 -4.85
N TYR A 74 12.70 4.83 -4.08
CA TYR A 74 11.49 5.48 -4.59
C TYR A 74 11.50 7.01 -4.50
N HIS A 75 12.55 7.62 -3.95
CA HIS A 75 12.65 9.07 -3.79
C HIS A 75 12.47 9.85 -5.10
N PRO A 76 13.08 9.46 -6.23
CA PRO A 76 12.87 10.17 -7.50
C PRO A 76 11.40 10.17 -7.94
N LEU A 77 10.71 9.06 -7.74
CA LEU A 77 9.30 8.94 -8.09
C LEU A 77 8.42 9.78 -7.16
N ILE A 78 8.66 9.74 -5.84
CA ILE A 78 7.99 10.62 -4.86
C ILE A 78 8.15 12.08 -5.26
N ARG A 79 9.36 12.48 -5.68
CA ARG A 79 9.63 13.84 -6.12
C ARG A 79 8.80 14.22 -7.35
N ARG A 80 8.69 13.34 -8.33
CA ARG A 80 7.81 13.55 -9.51
C ARG A 80 6.34 13.68 -9.12
N PHE A 81 5.86 12.90 -8.14
CA PHE A 81 4.51 13.08 -7.59
C PHE A 81 4.32 14.47 -6.98
N ILE A 82 5.29 14.95 -6.18
CA ILE A 82 5.24 16.26 -5.52
C ILE A 82 5.29 17.41 -6.54
N ASP A 83 6.14 17.27 -7.57
CA ASP A 83 6.37 18.31 -8.57
C ASP A 83 5.30 18.32 -9.69
N HIS A 84 4.41 17.32 -9.73
CA HIS A 84 3.34 17.24 -10.73
C HIS A 84 2.24 18.28 -10.47
N ASP A 85 2.13 19.25 -11.38
CA ASP A 85 1.35 20.47 -11.21
C ASP A 85 0.02 20.51 -11.97
N ARG A 86 -0.28 19.47 -12.76
CA ARG A 86 -1.55 19.41 -13.50
C ARG A 86 -2.72 19.19 -12.54
N ASP A 87 -3.74 20.04 -12.65
CA ASP A 87 -4.99 19.90 -11.88
C ASP A 87 -5.80 18.71 -12.43
N ILE A 88 -5.74 17.60 -11.70
CA ILE A 88 -6.45 16.37 -12.02
C ILE A 88 -6.79 15.61 -10.73
N GLU A 89 -7.94 14.93 -10.74
CA GLU A 89 -8.44 14.16 -9.61
C GLU A 89 -8.86 12.77 -10.06
N PHE A 90 -8.51 11.77 -9.24
CA PHE A 90 -8.88 10.38 -9.40
C PHE A 90 -9.58 9.87 -8.14
N ARG A 91 -10.59 9.01 -8.31
CA ARG A 91 -11.20 8.24 -7.23
C ARG A 91 -10.91 6.74 -7.41
N PRO A 92 -9.76 6.25 -6.93
CA PRO A 92 -9.39 4.84 -7.10
C PRO A 92 -10.15 3.88 -6.18
N THR A 93 -10.76 4.34 -5.08
CA THR A 93 -11.68 3.53 -4.25
C THR A 93 -12.81 4.39 -3.68
N GLU A 94 -13.81 3.77 -3.05
CA GLU A 94 -14.88 4.51 -2.33
C GLU A 94 -14.31 5.40 -1.20
N ILE A 95 -13.20 4.99 -0.60
CA ILE A 95 -12.61 5.64 0.58
C ILE A 95 -11.32 6.39 0.27
N SER A 96 -10.93 6.54 -0.99
CA SER A 96 -9.71 7.26 -1.38
C SER A 96 -9.88 8.13 -2.63
N THR A 97 -9.26 9.29 -2.58
CA THR A 97 -9.11 10.21 -3.72
C THR A 97 -7.65 10.62 -3.82
N MET A 98 -7.20 10.91 -5.05
CA MET A 98 -5.90 11.51 -5.30
C MET A 98 -6.11 12.73 -6.19
N LYS A 99 -5.74 13.90 -5.68
CA LYS A 99 -5.81 15.14 -6.43
C LYS A 99 -4.41 15.74 -6.55
N PHE A 100 -4.04 16.13 -7.76
CA PHE A 100 -2.87 16.96 -8.01
C PHE A 100 -3.27 18.43 -8.19
N PRO A 101 -2.39 19.40 -7.88
CA PRO A 101 -1.12 19.22 -7.17
C PRO A 101 -1.32 18.67 -5.74
N LEU A 102 -0.38 17.85 -5.27
CA LEU A 102 -0.43 17.29 -3.92
C LEU A 102 -0.24 18.37 -2.85
N LYS A 103 -0.80 18.15 -1.66
CA LYS A 103 -0.49 18.93 -0.45
C LYS A 103 0.88 18.53 0.12
N LEU A 104 1.33 17.30 -0.12
CA LEU A 104 2.68 16.85 0.21
C LEU A 104 3.72 17.74 -0.50
N ARG A 105 4.62 18.34 0.29
CA ARG A 105 5.69 19.23 -0.22
C ARG A 105 7.06 18.58 -0.21
N GLU A 106 7.28 17.64 0.69
CA GLU A 106 8.61 17.08 0.90
C GLU A 106 8.56 15.76 1.66
N VAL A 107 9.46 14.85 1.30
CA VAL A 107 9.77 13.65 2.07
C VAL A 107 11.26 13.63 2.34
N THR A 108 11.66 13.65 3.61
CA THR A 108 13.05 13.61 4.05
C THR A 108 13.33 12.39 4.92
N GLN A 109 14.60 11.98 4.94
CA GLN A 109 15.07 10.95 5.85
C GLN A 109 15.91 11.57 6.97
N VAL A 110 15.66 11.15 8.20
CA VAL A 110 16.39 11.59 9.40
C VAL A 110 16.90 10.37 10.17
N ASP A 111 17.94 10.54 10.97
CA ASP A 111 18.36 9.49 11.92
C ASP A 111 17.35 9.44 13.07
N SER A 112 16.65 8.31 13.23
CA SER A 112 15.71 8.09 14.34
C SER A 112 16.32 8.39 15.70
N LYS A 113 17.62 8.15 15.93
CA LYS A 113 18.27 8.47 17.22
C LYS A 113 18.31 9.97 17.52
N ALA A 114 18.22 10.80 16.49
CA ALA A 114 18.26 12.25 16.59
C ALA A 114 16.88 12.92 16.43
N SER A 115 15.81 12.17 16.12
CA SER A 115 14.45 12.70 15.94
C SER A 115 13.46 12.11 16.94
N PRO A 116 13.02 12.87 17.96
CA PRO A 116 11.99 12.41 18.89
C PRO A 116 10.66 12.07 18.20
N ALA A 117 10.33 12.75 17.09
CA ALA A 117 9.12 12.47 16.34
C ALA A 117 9.16 11.07 15.68
N VAL A 118 10.30 10.72 15.08
CA VAL A 118 10.50 9.39 14.49
C VAL A 118 10.56 8.31 15.57
N GLN A 119 11.19 8.56 16.72
CA GLN A 119 11.19 7.62 17.85
C GLN A 119 9.77 7.32 18.36
N ILE A 120 8.92 8.35 18.46
CA ILE A 120 7.52 8.16 18.84
C ILE A 120 6.80 7.32 17.77
N ALA A 121 7.05 7.58 16.49
CA ALA A 121 6.48 6.79 15.40
C ALA A 121 6.91 5.30 15.49
N ASP A 122 8.17 5.02 15.82
CA ASP A 122 8.70 3.66 16.00
C ASP A 122 8.02 2.91 17.17
N VAL A 123 7.80 3.61 18.29
CA VAL A 123 7.06 3.05 19.43
C VAL A 123 5.61 2.75 19.05
N MET A 124 4.96 3.67 18.34
CA MET A 124 3.57 3.50 17.89
C MET A 124 3.44 2.32 16.94
N ILE A 125 4.26 2.25 15.88
CA ILE A 125 4.22 1.16 14.92
C ILE A 125 4.58 -0.18 15.57
N GLY A 126 5.55 -0.20 16.50
CA GLY A 126 5.90 -1.38 17.29
C GLY A 126 4.70 -1.92 18.08
N ALA A 127 3.97 -1.05 18.79
CA ALA A 127 2.77 -1.43 19.53
C ALA A 127 1.66 -1.95 18.59
N ALA A 128 1.48 -1.35 17.42
CA ALA A 128 0.49 -1.80 16.43
C ALA A 128 0.85 -3.17 15.83
N LEU A 129 2.13 -3.45 15.58
CA LEU A 129 2.60 -4.74 15.09
C LEU A 129 2.44 -5.85 16.14
N GLU A 130 2.73 -5.54 17.40
CA GLU A 130 2.53 -6.45 18.53
C GLU A 130 1.05 -6.78 18.72
N MET A 131 0.18 -5.76 18.72
CA MET A 131 -1.27 -5.89 18.73
C MET A 131 -1.77 -6.82 17.60
N ALA A 132 -1.34 -6.58 16.35
CA ALA A 132 -1.75 -7.38 15.19
C ALA A 132 -1.30 -8.85 15.29
N SER A 133 -0.09 -9.08 15.81
CA SER A 133 0.46 -10.43 16.02
C SER A 133 -0.33 -11.20 17.09
N ASN A 134 -0.68 -10.53 18.19
CA ASN A 134 -1.47 -11.09 19.29
C ASN A 134 -2.90 -11.41 18.83
N LYS A 135 -3.54 -10.50 18.07
CA LYS A 135 -4.89 -10.71 17.49
C LYS A 135 -4.93 -11.89 16.51
N SER A 136 -3.80 -12.17 15.83
CA SER A 136 -3.66 -13.30 14.92
C SER A 136 -3.32 -14.63 15.63
N GLY A 137 -3.22 -14.62 16.96
CA GLY A 137 -2.84 -15.79 17.76
C GLY A 137 -1.39 -16.24 17.58
N LEU A 138 -0.55 -15.41 16.96
CA LEU A 138 0.86 -15.72 16.68
C LEU A 138 1.75 -15.53 17.92
N ASN A 139 1.36 -14.66 18.84
CA ASN A 139 2.06 -14.41 20.10
C ASN A 139 1.04 -14.33 21.26
N ALA A 140 1.18 -15.18 22.28
CA ALA A 140 0.26 -15.24 23.43
C ALA A 140 0.73 -14.40 24.63
N GLY A 141 1.74 -13.54 24.46
CA GLY A 141 2.27 -12.65 25.48
C GLY A 141 2.66 -11.32 24.87
N GLY A 142 2.25 -10.22 25.52
CA GLY A 142 2.46 -8.86 25.01
C GLY A 142 1.32 -7.92 25.40
N LEU A 143 1.30 -6.74 24.77
CA LEU A 143 0.22 -5.75 24.94
C LEU A 143 -1.15 -6.36 24.59
N ASN A 144 -2.17 -6.03 25.40
CA ASN A 144 -3.56 -6.40 25.11
C ASN A 144 -4.00 -5.71 23.80
N PRO A 145 -4.44 -6.47 22.78
CA PRO A 145 -4.76 -5.87 21.49
C PRO A 145 -5.86 -4.81 21.54
N ASP A 146 -6.90 -5.05 22.35
CA ASP A 146 -8.06 -4.15 22.43
C ASP A 146 -7.69 -2.81 23.08
N ASP A 147 -6.72 -2.81 24.00
CA ASP A 147 -6.23 -1.59 24.67
C ASP A 147 -5.38 -0.76 23.71
N VAL A 148 -4.55 -1.40 22.87
CA VAL A 148 -3.75 -0.71 21.86
C VAL A 148 -4.64 -0.14 20.76
N GLU A 149 -5.64 -0.89 20.28
CA GLU A 149 -6.56 -0.44 19.23
C GLU A 149 -7.30 0.85 19.64
N GLN A 150 -7.68 0.97 20.91
CA GLN A 150 -8.35 2.16 21.47
C GLN A 150 -7.48 3.43 21.48
N LEU A 151 -6.15 3.30 21.42
CA LEU A 151 -5.24 4.45 21.36
C LEU A 151 -5.24 5.14 19.99
N TYR A 152 -5.69 4.45 18.95
CA TYR A 152 -5.76 4.98 17.59
C TYR A 152 -7.17 5.47 17.27
N ARG A 153 -7.27 6.62 16.60
CA ARG A 153 -8.57 7.09 16.10
C ARG A 153 -9.04 6.19 14.96
N VAL A 154 -10.36 6.08 14.83
CA VAL A 154 -11.00 5.35 13.72
C VAL A 154 -10.39 5.78 12.38
N GLY A 155 -9.92 4.79 11.61
CA GLY A 155 -9.32 5.01 10.29
C GLY A 155 -7.88 5.51 10.28
N GLN A 156 -7.18 5.56 11.43
CA GLN A 156 -5.72 5.78 11.47
C GLN A 156 -4.92 4.51 11.17
N MET A 157 -5.47 3.34 11.52
CA MET A 157 -4.92 2.07 11.07
C MET A 157 -5.38 1.79 9.65
N THR A 158 -4.47 1.96 8.70
CA THR A 158 -4.68 1.57 7.30
C THR A 158 -4.23 0.12 7.16
N ASN A 159 -5.04 -0.82 7.65
CA ASN A 159 -4.70 -2.23 7.49
C ASN A 159 -5.13 -2.68 6.10
N MET A 160 -4.19 -3.19 5.30
CA MET A 160 -4.52 -4.06 4.17
C MET A 160 -4.89 -5.44 4.72
N LEU A 161 -6.02 -5.52 5.44
CA LEU A 161 -6.56 -6.82 5.81
C LEU A 161 -7.16 -7.44 4.54
N PRO A 162 -6.68 -8.62 4.12
CA PRO A 162 -7.31 -9.33 3.03
C PRO A 162 -8.75 -9.68 3.44
N SER A 163 -9.74 -9.06 2.79
CA SER A 163 -11.12 -9.52 2.90
C SER A 163 -11.30 -10.76 2.05
N LEU A 164 -11.93 -11.76 2.64
CA LEU A 164 -12.29 -13.00 1.98
C LEU A 164 -13.67 -12.92 1.32
N ASP A 165 -14.43 -11.85 1.56
CA ASP A 165 -15.69 -11.57 0.88
C ASP A 165 -15.40 -11.02 -0.52
N PHE A 166 -15.39 -11.92 -1.50
CA PHE A 166 -15.16 -11.55 -2.89
C PHE A 166 -16.18 -10.54 -3.42
N GLU A 167 -17.45 -10.64 -3.00
CA GLU A 167 -18.49 -9.73 -3.46
C GLU A 167 -18.33 -8.33 -2.85
N GLU A 168 -17.89 -8.24 -1.59
CA GLU A 168 -17.44 -6.98 -1.00
C GLU A 168 -16.27 -6.39 -1.78
N GLN A 169 -15.22 -7.17 -2.06
CA GLN A 169 -14.05 -6.72 -2.81
C GLN A 169 -14.40 -6.24 -4.22
N LYS A 170 -15.34 -6.92 -4.88
CA LYS A 170 -15.85 -6.54 -6.20
C LYS A 170 -16.67 -5.25 -6.15
N ARG A 171 -17.55 -5.09 -5.15
CA ARG A 171 -18.30 -3.84 -4.93
C ARG A 171 -17.36 -2.67 -4.67
N PHE A 172 -16.37 -2.86 -3.80
CA PHE A 172 -15.38 -1.84 -3.42
C PHE A 172 -14.56 -1.31 -4.62
N ARG A 173 -14.35 -2.12 -5.65
CA ARG A 173 -13.61 -1.77 -6.88
C ARG A 173 -14.50 -1.40 -8.06
N LYS A 174 -15.82 -1.49 -7.93
CA LYS A 174 -16.74 -1.25 -9.05
C LYS A 174 -16.91 0.25 -9.25
N GLY A 175 -16.74 0.72 -10.49
CA GLY A 175 -16.95 2.13 -10.84
C GLY A 175 -15.87 3.07 -10.28
N THR A 176 -14.71 2.52 -9.91
CA THR A 176 -13.54 3.32 -9.53
C THR A 176 -12.75 3.74 -10.77
N GLN A 177 -11.89 4.73 -10.61
CA GLN A 177 -10.99 5.23 -11.67
C GLN A 177 -9.57 4.67 -11.50
N SER A 178 -9.43 3.46 -10.96
CA SER A 178 -8.12 2.89 -10.66
C SER A 178 -7.30 2.64 -11.92
N SER A 179 -7.93 2.15 -12.99
CA SER A 179 -7.31 1.93 -14.30
C SER A 179 -6.82 3.23 -14.94
N GLU A 180 -7.69 4.24 -14.96
CA GLU A 180 -7.42 5.54 -15.56
C GLU A 180 -6.31 6.27 -14.81
N MET A 181 -6.28 6.12 -13.48
CA MET A 181 -5.19 6.61 -12.66
C MET A 181 -3.88 5.89 -13.00
N ILE A 182 -3.87 4.55 -13.10
CA ILE A 182 -2.67 3.79 -13.46
C ILE A 182 -2.14 4.22 -14.83
N ASP A 183 -3.00 4.30 -15.83
CA ASP A 183 -2.64 4.72 -17.19
C ASP A 183 -2.08 6.15 -17.20
N TYR A 184 -2.72 7.05 -16.45
CA TYR A 184 -2.25 8.42 -16.32
C TYR A 184 -0.89 8.51 -15.65
N LEU A 185 -0.69 7.80 -14.54
CA LEU A 185 0.58 7.78 -13.82
C LEU A 185 1.68 7.18 -14.70
N ALA A 186 1.41 6.08 -15.42
CA ALA A 186 2.35 5.47 -16.35
C ALA A 186 2.76 6.44 -17.46
N ALA A 187 1.83 7.23 -18.00
CA ALA A 187 2.11 8.15 -19.09
C ALA A 187 2.76 9.49 -18.67
N ASN A 188 2.59 9.91 -17.41
CA ASN A 188 2.97 11.28 -16.98
C ASN A 188 3.97 11.30 -15.81
N ILE A 189 3.97 10.30 -14.92
CA ILE A 189 4.70 10.33 -13.65
C ILE A 189 5.71 9.20 -13.51
N VAL A 190 5.48 8.03 -14.11
CA VAL A 190 6.45 6.93 -14.17
C VAL A 190 7.27 7.09 -15.46
N ASP A 191 8.58 6.85 -15.41
CA ASP A 191 9.40 6.81 -16.62
C ASP A 191 9.21 5.44 -17.30
N PRO A 192 9.02 5.34 -18.62
CA PRO A 192 8.99 4.05 -19.31
C PRO A 192 10.30 3.25 -19.27
N ASN A 193 11.37 3.72 -18.60
CA ASN A 193 12.67 3.04 -18.61
C ASN A 193 13.24 2.81 -17.19
N PRO A 194 13.05 1.63 -16.59
CA PRO A 194 13.72 1.22 -15.35
C PRO A 194 15.07 0.52 -15.61
N SER A 195 15.70 0.72 -16.76
CA SER A 195 16.91 -0.03 -17.16
C SER A 195 18.23 0.46 -16.56
N ASP A 196 18.22 1.45 -15.65
CA ASP A 196 19.42 2.00 -15.01
C ASP A 196 19.37 1.97 -13.46
N VAL A 197 19.01 0.83 -12.86
CA VAL A 197 19.33 0.50 -11.46
C VAL A 197 19.85 -0.93 -11.33
#